data_AF-A0A497JKE9-F1
#
_entry.id   AF-A0A497JKE9-F1
#
_cell.length_a   1.000
_cell.length_b   1.000
_cell.length_c   1.000
_cell.angle_alpha   90.00
_cell.angle_beta   90.00
_cell.angle_gamma   90.00
#
_symmetry.space_group_name_H-M   'P 1'
#
loop_
_entity.id
_entity.type
_entity.pdbx_description
1 polymer ?
#
loop_
_entity_poly.entity_id
_entity_poly.type
_entity_poly.pdbx_seq_one_letter_code
_entity_poly.pdbx_strand_id
1 'polypeptide(L)'
;MIAIDYKKGIKILLDEYKEALNEEIRKGLMWRHKIENRRLSYEDQQELLKDIIAQLLVQGRGAKGVGTQINNIEEKIGGWSIENVEKNLDSLGMSDRKVEKLTKILQYLKDNSISDWIIKLHEDNDQMRDMELSMGLKSDDDFLKDHGFYEHVPVDRHTQRFLFRTGIIQWYLKRNDDVLTLFAGTYEEKYKLFQKIMVAFCKKFCDDIYVQTPSGELRLAENPGILDIVIWRHCGEDEELGCRNICGNRPKCNECVFKEACLWYKLG
;
A
#
# COMPACT_ATOMS: atom_id res chain seq x y z
N MET A 1 -12.48 -30.11 -10.23
CA MET A 1 -11.71 -28.89 -9.84
C MET A 1 -12.64 -27.70 -10.05
N ILE A 2 -12.88 -26.89 -9.02
CA ILE A 2 -13.73 -25.70 -9.16
C ILE A 2 -12.99 -24.72 -10.07
N ALA A 3 -13.53 -24.47 -11.27
CA ALA A 3 -13.04 -23.42 -12.16
C ALA A 3 -13.47 -22.06 -11.58
N ILE A 4 -12.51 -21.17 -11.35
CA ILE A 4 -12.75 -19.84 -10.82
C ILE A 4 -12.37 -18.82 -11.90
N ASP A 5 -13.33 -18.01 -12.32
CA ASP A 5 -13.11 -16.92 -13.28
C ASP A 5 -12.63 -15.67 -12.54
N TYR A 6 -11.36 -15.67 -12.16
CA TYR A 6 -10.74 -14.57 -11.46
C TYR A 6 -10.78 -13.27 -12.28
N LYS A 7 -10.55 -13.36 -13.59
CA LYS A 7 -10.53 -12.19 -14.48
C LYS A 7 -11.87 -11.45 -14.45
N LYS A 8 -12.98 -12.16 -14.59
CA LYS A 8 -14.32 -11.55 -14.49
C LYS A 8 -14.56 -10.98 -13.09
N GLY A 9 -14.18 -11.71 -12.04
CA GLY A 9 -14.30 -11.23 -10.66
C GLY A 9 -13.56 -9.92 -10.43
N ILE A 10 -12.31 -9.80 -10.93
CA ILE A 10 -11.49 -8.61 -10.77
C ILE A 10 -12.09 -7.42 -11.52
N LYS A 11 -12.60 -7.61 -12.75
CA LYS A 11 -13.29 -6.54 -13.48
C LYS A 11 -14.49 -5.99 -12.70
N ILE A 12 -15.34 -6.88 -12.18
CA ILE A 12 -16.49 -6.49 -11.35
C ILE A 12 -16.03 -5.75 -10.09
N LEU A 13 -14.96 -6.23 -9.45
CA LEU A 13 -14.44 -5.59 -8.25
C LEU A 13 -13.87 -4.20 -8.54
N LEU A 14 -13.12 -4.01 -9.63
CA LEU A 14 -12.63 -2.70 -10.05
C LEU A 14 -13.79 -1.74 -10.35
N ASP A 15 -14.82 -2.20 -11.06
CA ASP A 15 -15.99 -1.40 -11.39
C ASP A 15 -16.76 -0.95 -10.13
N GLU A 16 -16.89 -1.84 -9.13
CA GLU A 16 -17.57 -1.53 -7.86
C GLU A 16 -16.90 -0.39 -7.09
N TYR A 17 -15.58 -0.23 -7.21
CA TYR A 17 -14.80 0.79 -6.50
C TYR A 17 -14.26 1.89 -7.44
N LYS A 18 -14.78 1.97 -8.67
CA LYS A 18 -14.22 2.79 -9.75
C LYS A 18 -14.09 4.27 -9.40
N GLU A 19 -15.10 4.85 -8.76
CA GLU A 19 -15.08 6.29 -8.42
C GLU A 19 -13.94 6.62 -7.45
N ALA A 20 -13.85 5.87 -6.34
CA ALA A 20 -12.79 6.05 -5.35
C ALA A 20 -11.41 5.72 -5.94
N LEU A 21 -11.33 4.66 -6.74
CA LEU A 21 -10.10 4.24 -7.39
C LEU A 21 -9.57 5.31 -8.36
N ASN A 22 -10.44 5.89 -9.18
CA ASN A 22 -10.05 6.92 -10.15
C ASN A 22 -9.51 8.17 -9.46
N GLU A 23 -10.12 8.60 -8.34
CA GLU A 23 -9.67 9.76 -7.60
C GLU A 23 -8.31 9.52 -6.92
N GLU A 24 -8.09 8.33 -6.36
CA GLU A 24 -6.82 7.94 -5.75
C GLU A 24 -5.71 7.84 -6.80
N ILE A 25 -6.00 7.19 -7.94
CA ILE A 25 -5.06 7.09 -9.07
C ILE A 25 -4.70 8.47 -9.62
N ARG A 26 -5.68 9.35 -9.78
CA ARG A 26 -5.45 10.72 -10.25
C ARG A 26 -4.50 11.48 -9.32
N LYS A 27 -4.73 11.41 -8.00
CA LYS A 27 -3.87 12.06 -7.00
C LYS A 27 -2.46 11.48 -6.99
N GLY A 28 -2.32 10.15 -6.96
CA GLY A 28 -1.01 9.51 -6.94
C GLY A 28 -0.21 9.80 -8.22
N LEU A 29 -0.84 9.79 -9.40
CA LEU A 29 -0.15 10.17 -10.65
C LEU A 29 0.31 11.64 -10.66
N MET A 30 -0.45 12.55 -10.05
CA MET A 30 0.00 13.92 -9.87
C MET A 30 1.24 13.99 -8.96
N TRP A 31 1.24 13.25 -7.85
CA TRP A 31 2.40 13.14 -6.97
C TRP A 31 3.62 12.58 -7.68
N ARG A 32 3.49 11.39 -8.30
CA ARG A 32 4.56 10.75 -9.07
C ARG A 32 5.15 11.71 -10.10
N HIS A 33 4.31 12.41 -10.87
CA HIS A 33 4.78 13.38 -11.84
C HIS A 33 5.63 14.49 -11.21
N LYS A 34 5.18 15.08 -10.10
CA LYS A 34 5.96 16.12 -9.40
C LYS A 34 7.27 15.58 -8.83
N ILE A 35 7.25 14.37 -8.26
CA ILE A 35 8.41 13.70 -7.66
C ILE A 35 9.47 13.38 -8.73
N GLU A 36 9.09 12.66 -9.78
CA GLU A 36 10.02 12.25 -10.86
C GLU A 36 10.60 13.44 -11.62
N ASN A 37 9.85 14.55 -11.72
CA ASN A 37 10.33 15.77 -12.38
C ASN A 37 11.05 16.74 -11.44
N ARG A 38 11.18 16.42 -10.14
CA ARG A 38 11.74 17.30 -9.10
C ARG A 38 11.09 18.69 -9.07
N ARG A 39 9.75 18.73 -9.18
CA ARG A 39 8.93 19.96 -9.23
C ARG A 39 8.00 20.11 -8.03
N LEU A 40 8.45 19.69 -6.85
CA LEU A 40 7.71 19.87 -5.61
C LEU A 40 7.80 21.33 -5.16
N SER A 41 6.65 21.95 -4.87
CA SER A 41 6.62 23.22 -4.16
C SER A 41 7.09 23.07 -2.71
N TYR A 42 7.19 24.17 -1.98
CA TYR A 42 7.47 24.12 -0.55
C TYR A 42 6.35 23.35 0.19
N GLU A 43 5.09 23.66 -0.11
CA GLU A 43 3.91 22.99 0.48
C GLU A 43 3.88 21.49 0.14
N ASP A 44 4.26 21.13 -1.09
CA ASP A 44 4.36 19.72 -1.48
C ASP A 44 5.38 18.97 -0.61
N GLN A 45 6.53 19.58 -0.30
CA GLN A 45 7.55 18.98 0.57
C GLN A 45 7.05 18.83 2.01
N GLN A 46 6.27 19.80 2.50
CA GLN A 46 5.65 19.75 3.82
C GLN A 46 4.65 18.60 3.94
N GLU A 47 3.77 18.43 2.95
CA GLU A 47 2.81 17.33 2.92
C GLU A 47 3.51 15.97 2.80
N LEU A 48 4.54 15.83 1.97
CA LEU A 48 5.30 14.58 1.89
C LEU A 48 6.02 14.24 3.20
N LEU A 49 6.56 15.24 3.91
CA LEU A 49 7.20 15.03 5.21
C LEU A 49 6.18 14.57 6.27
N LYS A 50 4.98 15.16 6.25
CA LYS A 50 3.84 14.73 7.08
C LYS A 50 3.45 13.29 6.76
N ASP A 51 3.41 12.90 5.49
CA ASP A 51 3.06 11.54 5.07
C ASP A 51 4.10 10.50 5.50
N ILE A 52 5.40 10.82 5.45
CA ILE A 52 6.47 9.97 6.02
C ILE A 52 6.21 9.71 7.51
N ILE A 53 5.90 10.76 8.26
CA ILE A 53 5.64 10.69 9.70
C ILE A 53 4.36 9.89 9.97
N ALA A 54 3.30 10.13 9.20
CA ALA A 54 2.06 9.37 9.28
C ALA A 54 2.29 7.88 9.04
N GLN A 55 3.07 7.51 8.02
CA GLN A 55 3.37 6.11 7.71
C GLN A 55 4.15 5.40 8.82
N LEU A 56 5.07 6.11 9.49
CA LEU A 56 5.75 5.60 10.68
C LEU A 56 4.78 5.45 11.88
N LEU A 57 3.81 6.36 12.04
CA LEU A 57 2.80 6.30 13.11
C LEU A 57 1.78 5.17 12.93
N VAL A 58 1.29 4.97 11.71
CA VAL A 58 0.22 4.01 11.36
C VAL A 58 0.57 2.56 11.73
N GLN A 59 1.86 2.20 11.76
CA GLN A 59 2.29 0.85 12.14
C GLN A 59 1.73 0.43 13.52
N GLY A 60 0.71 -0.43 13.50
CA GLY A 60 0.05 -1.01 14.67
C GLY A 60 -1.23 -0.29 15.15
N ARG A 61 -1.75 0.70 14.42
CA ARG A 61 -2.92 1.51 14.84
C ARG A 61 -4.03 1.57 13.78
N GLY A 62 -5.24 1.91 14.19
CA GLY A 62 -6.37 2.16 13.29
C GLY A 62 -6.35 3.59 12.72
N ALA A 63 -6.81 3.77 11.49
CA ALA A 63 -6.70 5.02 10.72
C ALA A 63 -7.29 6.25 11.44
N LYS A 64 -8.44 6.12 12.12
CA LYS A 64 -9.05 7.20 12.90
C LYS A 64 -8.15 7.76 14.01
N GLY A 65 -7.32 6.92 14.64
CA GLY A 65 -6.39 7.36 15.69
C GLY A 65 -5.18 8.13 15.15
N VAL A 66 -4.87 7.98 13.87
CA VAL A 66 -3.71 8.62 13.22
C VAL A 66 -4.03 10.07 12.87
N GLY A 67 -5.21 10.35 12.31
CA GLY A 67 -5.60 11.73 11.94
C GLY A 67 -5.59 12.70 13.13
N THR A 68 -6.19 12.31 14.26
CA THR A 68 -6.14 13.13 15.49
C THR A 68 -4.72 13.34 15.99
N GLN A 69 -3.85 12.32 15.88
CA GLN A 69 -2.47 12.43 16.33
C GLN A 69 -1.64 13.34 15.43
N ILE A 70 -1.82 13.29 14.11
CA ILE A 70 -1.13 14.16 13.15
C ILE A 70 -1.48 15.62 13.41
N ASN A 71 -2.77 15.94 13.59
CA ASN A 71 -3.19 17.31 13.91
C ASN A 71 -2.57 17.80 15.23
N ASN A 72 -2.58 16.95 16.27
CA ASN A 72 -1.96 17.28 17.56
C ASN A 72 -0.44 17.43 17.47
N ILE A 73 0.22 16.74 16.52
CA ILE A 73 1.66 16.90 16.26
C ILE A 73 1.91 18.24 15.56
N GLU A 74 1.13 18.56 14.53
CA GLU A 74 1.27 19.80 13.77
C GLU A 74 1.22 21.04 14.69
N GLU A 75 0.25 21.07 15.61
CA GLU A 75 0.11 22.13 16.62
C GLU A 75 1.36 22.27 17.52
N LYS A 76 2.03 21.16 17.83
CA LYS A 76 3.23 21.15 18.68
C LYS A 76 4.48 21.58 17.93
N ILE A 77 4.66 21.11 16.70
CA ILE A 77 5.89 21.35 15.93
C ILE A 77 5.87 22.71 15.22
N GLY A 78 4.70 23.34 15.07
CA GLY A 78 4.57 24.66 14.43
C GLY A 78 4.75 24.63 12.91
N GLY A 79 4.45 23.49 12.28
CA GLY A 79 4.53 23.26 10.84
C GLY A 79 5.53 22.19 10.42
N TRP A 80 5.28 21.57 9.27
CA TRP A 80 6.02 20.42 8.75
C TRP A 80 7.31 20.82 8.02
N SER A 81 8.33 21.27 8.76
CA SER A 81 9.70 21.45 8.24
C SER A 81 10.65 20.44 8.88
N ILE A 82 11.76 20.14 8.21
CA ILE A 82 12.78 19.21 8.74
C ILE A 82 13.27 19.67 10.11
N GLU A 83 13.57 20.98 10.25
CA GLU A 83 14.06 21.57 11.50
C GLU A 83 13.03 21.51 12.62
N ASN A 84 11.76 21.75 12.29
CA ASN A 84 10.68 21.70 13.27
C ASN A 84 10.42 20.28 13.76
N VAL A 85 10.41 19.31 12.85
CA VAL A 85 10.25 17.88 13.21
C VAL A 85 11.43 17.42 14.06
N GLU A 86 12.67 17.72 13.66
CA GLU A 86 13.88 17.30 14.37
C GLU A 86 13.92 17.85 15.80
N LYS A 87 13.58 19.13 16.01
CA LYS A 87 13.50 19.75 17.34
C LYS A 87 12.46 19.12 18.26
N ASN A 88 11.48 18.41 17.69
CA ASN A 88 10.30 17.92 18.39
C ASN A 88 10.14 16.39 18.32
N LEU A 89 11.18 15.64 17.95
CA LEU A 89 11.14 14.17 17.78
C LEU A 89 10.52 13.44 18.98
N ASP A 90 10.91 13.82 20.20
CA ASP A 90 10.41 13.20 21.44
C ASP A 90 8.91 13.44 21.67
N SER A 91 8.35 14.49 21.05
CA SER A 91 6.94 14.86 21.22
C SER A 91 5.98 14.15 20.25
N LEU A 92 6.53 13.38 19.28
CA LEU A 92 5.77 12.72 18.21
C LEU A 92 5.02 11.46 18.71
N GLY A 93 5.34 10.94 19.89
CA GLY A 93 4.69 9.75 20.45
C GLY A 93 5.00 8.46 19.70
N MET A 94 6.21 8.37 19.14
CA MET A 94 6.75 7.19 18.46
C MET A 94 7.59 6.32 19.40
N SER A 95 7.80 5.05 19.05
CA SER A 95 8.80 4.23 19.74
C SER A 95 10.21 4.61 19.32
N ASP A 96 11.22 4.33 20.16
CA ASP A 96 12.63 4.65 19.89
C ASP A 96 13.09 4.16 18.52
N ARG A 97 12.71 2.94 18.14
CA ARG A 97 13.04 2.37 16.82
C ARG A 97 12.46 3.19 15.65
N LYS A 98 11.25 3.74 15.81
CA LYS A 98 10.62 4.58 14.78
C LYS A 98 11.26 5.97 14.74
N VAL A 99 11.59 6.53 15.91
CA VAL A 99 12.36 7.78 16.02
C VAL A 99 13.72 7.63 15.34
N GLU A 100 14.46 6.55 15.58
CA GLU A 100 15.76 6.30 14.94
C GLU A 100 15.65 6.28 13.41
N LYS A 101 14.64 5.60 12.86
CA LYS A 101 14.37 5.59 11.41
C LYS A 101 14.06 6.99 10.88
N LEU A 102 13.19 7.73 11.56
CA LEU A 102 12.85 9.09 11.18
C LEU A 102 14.09 9.99 11.20
N THR A 103 14.92 9.90 12.24
CA THR A 103 16.17 10.65 12.35
C THR A 103 17.10 10.39 11.17
N LYS A 104 17.27 9.13 10.75
CA LYS A 104 18.08 8.77 9.58
C LYS A 104 17.53 9.36 8.28
N ILE A 105 16.21 9.31 8.09
CA ILE A 105 15.54 9.93 6.94
C ILE A 105 15.75 11.45 6.97
N LEU A 106 15.50 12.12 8.10
CA LEU A 106 15.68 13.56 8.24
C LEU A 106 17.13 13.99 7.99
N GLN A 107 18.10 13.22 8.46
CA GLN A 107 19.53 13.47 8.20
C GLN A 107 19.84 13.41 6.70
N TYR A 108 19.33 12.41 5.98
CA TYR A 108 19.47 12.32 4.54
C TYR A 108 18.84 13.53 3.82
N LEU A 109 17.65 13.95 4.27
CA LEU A 109 16.90 15.07 3.68
C LEU A 109 17.52 16.45 3.93
N LYS A 110 18.51 16.57 4.83
CA LYS A 110 19.27 17.83 4.99
C LYS A 110 20.17 18.12 3.80
N ASP A 111 20.71 17.05 3.20
CA ASP A 111 21.68 17.15 2.11
C ASP A 111 21.08 16.79 0.74
N ASN A 112 19.85 16.25 0.71
CA ASN A 112 19.19 15.74 -0.49
C ASN A 112 17.73 16.16 -0.54
N SER A 113 17.14 16.23 -1.73
CA SER A 113 15.71 16.51 -1.85
C SER A 113 14.85 15.32 -1.42
N ILE A 114 13.62 15.58 -0.97
CA ILE A 114 12.65 14.52 -0.69
C ILE A 114 12.33 13.70 -1.95
N SER A 115 12.37 14.32 -3.15
CA SER A 115 12.23 13.58 -4.40
C SER A 115 13.34 12.55 -4.58
N ASP A 116 14.59 12.91 -4.29
CA ASP A 116 15.73 11.98 -4.41
C ASP A 116 15.62 10.83 -3.40
N TRP A 117 15.12 11.09 -2.18
CA TRP A 117 14.84 10.04 -1.21
C TRP A 117 13.75 9.08 -1.72
N ILE A 118 12.64 9.59 -2.27
CA ILE A 118 11.54 8.75 -2.78
C ILE A 118 12.00 7.92 -3.99
N ILE A 119 12.74 8.53 -4.91
CA ILE A 119 13.29 7.83 -6.09
C ILE A 119 14.24 6.72 -5.64
N LYS A 120 15.14 6.99 -4.68
CA LYS A 120 16.02 5.97 -4.12
C LYS A 120 15.23 4.85 -3.45
N LEU A 121 14.20 5.19 -2.66
CA LEU A 121 13.32 4.21 -2.03
C LEU A 121 12.60 3.30 -3.05
N HIS A 122 12.22 3.87 -4.20
CA HIS A 122 11.57 3.15 -5.30
C HIS A 122 12.55 2.23 -6.07
N GLU A 123 13.76 2.72 -6.38
CA GLU A 123 14.75 2.00 -7.20
C GLU A 123 15.46 0.86 -6.45
N ASP A 124 15.65 0.97 -5.13
CA ASP A 124 16.38 0.01 -4.28
C ASP A 124 15.61 -1.33 -4.02
N ASN A 125 14.61 -1.64 -4.84
CA ASN A 125 13.62 -2.68 -4.57
C ASN A 125 14.13 -4.13 -4.74
N ASP A 126 15.28 -4.35 -5.41
CA ASP A 126 15.75 -5.70 -5.77
C ASP A 126 17.15 -6.09 -5.24
N GLN A 127 17.93 -5.16 -4.67
CA GLN A 127 19.25 -5.49 -4.11
C GLN A 127 19.48 -4.74 -2.81
N MET A 128 19.50 -5.50 -1.70
CA MET A 128 19.96 -5.05 -0.38
C MET A 128 19.52 -3.62 -0.04
N ARG A 129 18.22 -3.46 0.29
CA ARG A 129 17.69 -2.23 0.91
C ARG A 129 18.75 -1.60 1.78
N ASP A 130 19.10 -0.36 1.48
CA ASP A 130 19.79 0.49 2.42
C ASP A 130 18.83 0.68 3.61
N MET A 131 18.81 -0.33 4.51
CA MET A 131 17.83 -0.50 5.58
C MET A 131 17.74 0.74 6.47
N GLU A 132 18.76 1.59 6.40
CA GLU A 132 18.86 2.84 7.14
C GLU A 132 17.84 3.89 6.70
N LEU A 133 17.43 3.92 5.42
CA LEU A 133 16.48 4.92 4.90
C LEU A 133 15.04 4.39 4.74
N SER A 134 14.80 3.15 5.14
CA SER A 134 13.49 2.47 5.07
C SER A 134 12.62 2.75 6.30
N MET A 135 11.36 3.13 6.08
CA MET A 135 10.31 3.16 7.12
C MET A 135 9.90 1.73 7.53
N GLY A 136 10.09 0.77 6.62
CA GLY A 136 9.91 -0.66 6.80
C GLY A 136 9.03 -1.21 5.67
N LEU A 137 9.25 -2.47 5.28
CA LEU A 137 8.61 -3.14 4.13
C LEU A 137 7.22 -2.62 3.78
N LYS A 138 6.25 -2.82 4.68
CA LYS A 138 4.88 -2.39 4.45
C LYS A 138 4.75 -0.88 4.26
N SER A 139 5.35 -0.08 5.15
CA SER A 139 5.22 1.37 5.11
C SER A 139 5.88 1.97 3.86
N ASP A 140 6.99 1.40 3.39
CA ASP A 140 7.65 1.84 2.17
C ASP A 140 6.74 1.60 0.96
N ASP A 141 6.21 0.39 0.82
CA ASP A 141 5.31 0.04 -0.29
C ASP A 141 3.98 0.81 -0.23
N ASP A 142 3.45 1.07 0.96
CA ASP A 142 2.21 1.83 1.15
C ASP A 142 2.42 3.30 0.78
N PHE A 143 3.50 3.90 1.28
CA PHE A 143 3.91 5.25 0.91
C PHE A 143 4.10 5.38 -0.61
N LEU A 144 4.86 4.49 -1.23
CA LEU A 144 5.13 4.54 -2.67
C LEU A 144 3.84 4.39 -3.49
N LYS A 145 2.97 3.44 -3.12
CA LYS A 145 1.66 3.25 -3.76
C LYS A 145 0.79 4.52 -3.67
N ASP A 146 0.70 5.13 -2.48
CA ASP A 146 -0.10 6.34 -2.25
C ASP A 146 0.38 7.53 -3.11
N HIS A 147 1.66 7.52 -3.48
CA HIS A 147 2.30 8.53 -4.33
C HIS A 147 2.44 8.14 -5.81
N GLY A 148 1.67 7.14 -6.26
CA GLY A 148 1.54 6.80 -7.69
C GLY A 148 2.50 5.74 -8.22
N PHE A 149 3.35 5.18 -7.37
CA PHE A 149 4.24 4.06 -7.73
C PHE A 149 3.49 2.73 -7.56
N TYR A 150 2.46 2.51 -8.40
CA TYR A 150 1.55 1.37 -8.32
C TYR A 150 2.15 0.00 -8.67
N GLU A 151 3.40 -0.05 -9.04
CA GLU A 151 4.21 -1.27 -9.11
C GLU A 151 4.47 -1.88 -7.72
N HIS A 152 4.39 -1.06 -6.66
CA HIS A 152 4.52 -1.49 -5.26
C HIS A 152 3.22 -2.08 -4.70
N VAL A 153 3.35 -3.16 -3.92
CA VAL A 153 2.20 -3.89 -3.37
C VAL A 153 2.33 -3.97 -1.84
N PRO A 154 1.72 -3.06 -1.09
CA PRO A 154 1.71 -3.18 0.36
C PRO A 154 0.87 -4.38 0.77
N VAL A 155 1.46 -5.31 1.52
CA VAL A 155 0.73 -6.47 2.03
C VAL A 155 0.37 -6.28 3.49
N ASP A 156 -0.93 -6.23 3.78
CA ASP A 156 -1.44 -6.20 5.14
C ASP A 156 -2.35 -7.39 5.46
N ARG A 157 -2.95 -7.37 6.66
CA ARG A 157 -3.87 -8.42 7.12
C ARG A 157 -5.13 -8.56 6.25
N HIS A 158 -5.59 -7.46 5.63
CA HIS A 158 -6.75 -7.44 4.73
C HIS A 158 -6.37 -8.10 3.41
N THR A 159 -5.22 -7.74 2.83
CA THR A 159 -4.68 -8.34 1.61
C THR A 159 -4.43 -9.84 1.78
N GLN A 160 -3.74 -10.24 2.86
CA GLN A 160 -3.52 -11.67 3.16
C GLN A 160 -4.84 -12.44 3.27
N ARG A 161 -5.83 -11.90 4.02
CA ARG A 161 -7.13 -12.56 4.21
C ARG A 161 -7.88 -12.71 2.89
N PHE A 162 -7.88 -11.67 2.05
CA PHE A 162 -8.49 -11.71 0.73
C PHE A 162 -7.86 -12.83 -0.13
N LEU A 163 -6.53 -12.88 -0.18
CA LEU A 163 -5.78 -13.88 -0.94
C LEU A 163 -6.06 -15.33 -0.49
N PHE A 164 -6.15 -15.57 0.82
CA PHE A 164 -6.49 -16.90 1.37
C PHE A 164 -7.92 -17.31 1.04
N ARG A 165 -8.90 -16.41 1.24
CA ARG A 165 -10.33 -16.73 1.07
C ARG A 165 -10.71 -16.90 -0.40
N THR A 166 -10.16 -16.07 -1.28
CA THR A 166 -10.50 -16.12 -2.70
C THR A 166 -9.91 -17.32 -3.43
N GLY A 167 -8.94 -18.02 -2.83
CA GLY A 167 -8.29 -19.16 -3.45
C GLY A 167 -7.02 -18.81 -4.24
N ILE A 168 -6.59 -17.54 -4.24
CA ILE A 168 -5.45 -17.06 -5.03
C ILE A 168 -4.14 -17.71 -4.56
N ILE A 169 -3.94 -17.85 -3.25
CA ILE A 169 -2.77 -18.54 -2.69
C ILE A 169 -2.74 -20.00 -3.15
N GLN A 170 -3.88 -20.68 -3.10
CA GLN A 170 -4.03 -22.08 -3.51
C GLN A 170 -3.77 -22.24 -5.00
N TRP A 171 -4.21 -21.29 -5.84
CA TRP A 171 -3.87 -21.25 -7.26
C TRP A 171 -2.35 -21.14 -7.48
N TYR A 172 -1.69 -20.26 -6.73
CA TYR A 172 -0.25 -20.02 -6.83
C TYR A 172 0.58 -21.22 -6.35
N LEU A 173 0.30 -21.76 -5.17
CA LEU A 173 1.05 -22.86 -4.57
C LEU A 173 0.92 -24.18 -5.33
N LYS A 174 -0.13 -24.37 -6.13
CA LYS A 174 -0.23 -25.53 -7.05
C LYS A 174 0.85 -25.54 -8.14
N ARG A 175 1.57 -24.44 -8.32
CA ARG A 175 2.55 -24.21 -9.40
C ARG A 175 3.94 -23.86 -8.89
N ASN A 176 4.10 -23.68 -7.58
CA ASN A 176 5.32 -23.17 -6.95
C ASN A 176 5.54 -23.87 -5.61
N ASP A 177 6.78 -24.21 -5.29
CA ASP A 177 7.16 -24.83 -4.01
C ASP A 177 7.51 -23.77 -2.95
N ASP A 178 6.54 -22.91 -2.63
CA ASP A 178 6.70 -21.79 -1.67
C ASP A 178 5.93 -22.04 -0.36
N VAL A 179 5.47 -23.28 -0.11
CA VAL A 179 4.60 -23.62 1.04
C VAL A 179 5.32 -23.40 2.37
N LEU A 180 6.58 -23.85 2.47
CA LEU A 180 7.36 -23.69 3.71
C LEU A 180 7.57 -22.21 4.04
N THR A 181 7.89 -21.38 3.06
CA THR A 181 8.01 -19.93 3.24
C THR A 181 6.72 -19.32 3.78
N LEU A 182 5.57 -19.70 3.23
CA LEU A 182 4.27 -19.17 3.64
C LEU A 182 3.94 -19.43 5.12
N PHE A 183 4.29 -20.60 5.65
CA PHE A 183 3.90 -21.00 7.01
C PHE A 183 5.05 -20.88 8.03
N ALA A 184 6.27 -21.19 7.63
CA ALA A 184 7.45 -21.24 8.49
C ALA A 184 8.47 -20.12 8.25
N GLY A 185 8.32 -19.32 7.19
CA GLY A 185 9.22 -18.20 6.90
C GLY A 185 9.18 -17.10 7.96
N THR A 186 10.23 -16.28 7.97
CA THR A 186 10.29 -15.01 8.69
C THR A 186 9.21 -14.04 8.19
N TYR A 187 8.97 -12.96 8.93
CA TYR A 187 8.03 -11.93 8.51
C TYR A 187 8.37 -11.37 7.12
N GLU A 188 9.66 -11.08 6.86
CA GLU A 188 10.10 -10.53 5.58
C GLU A 188 9.91 -11.51 4.42
N GLU A 189 10.27 -12.77 4.60
CA GLU A 189 10.11 -13.79 3.55
C GLU A 189 8.63 -14.00 3.22
N LYS A 190 7.76 -14.05 4.24
CA LYS A 190 6.31 -14.14 4.06
C LYS A 190 5.76 -12.92 3.33
N TYR A 191 6.18 -11.71 3.73
CA TYR A 191 5.77 -10.46 3.10
C TYR A 191 6.10 -10.45 1.61
N LYS A 192 7.36 -10.72 1.26
CA LYS A 192 7.83 -10.83 -0.13
C LYS A 192 7.09 -11.92 -0.91
N LEU A 193 6.78 -13.05 -0.28
CA LEU A 193 6.00 -14.09 -0.92
C LEU A 193 4.58 -13.63 -1.26
N PHE A 194 3.88 -12.93 -0.36
CA PHE A 194 2.56 -12.38 -0.67
C PHE A 194 2.60 -11.38 -1.83
N GLN A 195 3.63 -10.52 -1.89
CA GLN A 195 3.84 -9.61 -3.03
C GLN A 195 4.04 -10.40 -4.32
N LYS A 196 4.93 -11.40 -4.30
CA LYS A 196 5.17 -12.30 -5.44
C LYS A 196 3.89 -12.98 -5.92
N ILE A 197 3.02 -13.42 -5.00
CA ILE A 197 1.72 -14.02 -5.31
C ILE A 197 0.82 -13.01 -6.01
N MET A 198 0.70 -11.78 -5.49
CA MET A 198 -0.10 -10.70 -6.10
C MET A 198 0.39 -10.35 -7.51
N VAL A 199 1.70 -10.17 -7.69
CA VAL A 199 2.31 -9.87 -8.99
C VAL A 199 2.05 -11.01 -9.97
N ALA A 200 2.29 -12.27 -9.57
CA ALA A 200 2.04 -13.43 -10.43
C ALA A 200 0.55 -13.58 -10.80
N PHE A 201 -0.34 -13.29 -9.85
CA PHE A 201 -1.78 -13.30 -10.07
C PHE A 201 -2.20 -12.24 -11.10
N CYS A 202 -1.77 -10.98 -10.90
CA CYS A 202 -2.07 -9.90 -11.85
C CYS A 202 -1.51 -10.19 -13.24
N LYS A 203 -0.27 -10.69 -13.34
CA LYS A 203 0.31 -11.12 -14.63
C LYS A 203 -0.48 -12.23 -15.31
N LYS A 204 -1.11 -13.14 -14.54
CA LYS A 204 -1.84 -14.27 -15.12
C LYS A 204 -3.27 -13.94 -15.53
N PHE A 205 -3.98 -13.14 -14.73
CA PHE A 205 -5.41 -12.95 -14.85
C PHE A 205 -5.83 -11.52 -15.21
N CYS A 206 -4.88 -10.57 -15.15
CA CYS A 206 -5.12 -9.15 -15.35
C CYS A 206 -4.22 -8.55 -16.44
N ASP A 207 -3.69 -9.38 -17.34
CA ASP A 207 -2.78 -8.96 -18.42
C ASP A 207 -3.44 -8.12 -19.51
N ASP A 208 -4.77 -8.12 -19.61
CA ASP A 208 -5.55 -7.28 -20.52
C ASP A 208 -6.58 -6.42 -19.78
N ILE A 209 -6.35 -6.19 -18.48
CA ILE A 209 -7.17 -5.30 -17.67
C ILE A 209 -6.44 -3.96 -17.54
N TYR A 210 -7.14 -2.90 -17.95
CA TYR A 210 -6.65 -1.53 -17.96
C TYR A 210 -7.53 -0.65 -17.09
N VAL A 211 -6.89 0.23 -16.31
CA VAL A 211 -7.56 1.29 -15.58
C VAL A 211 -7.34 2.61 -16.32
N GLN A 212 -8.43 3.28 -16.65
CA GLN A 212 -8.41 4.54 -17.38
C GLN A 212 -7.96 5.67 -16.46
N THR A 213 -7.06 6.53 -16.94
CA THR A 213 -6.55 7.69 -16.20
C THR A 213 -6.62 8.93 -17.09
N PRO A 214 -6.55 10.15 -16.52
CA PRO A 214 -6.54 11.37 -17.33
C PRO A 214 -5.38 11.47 -18.32
N SER A 215 -4.27 10.77 -18.07
CA SER A 215 -3.05 10.80 -18.88
C SER A 215 -2.84 9.54 -19.73
N GLY A 216 -3.76 8.58 -19.72
CA GLY A 216 -3.66 7.34 -20.49
C GLY A 216 -4.33 6.15 -19.80
N GLU A 217 -3.69 4.99 -19.88
CA GLU A 217 -4.20 3.75 -19.31
C GLU A 217 -3.10 3.08 -18.49
N LEU A 218 -3.45 2.57 -17.31
CA LEU A 218 -2.55 1.76 -16.49
C LEU A 218 -2.94 0.29 -16.63
N ARG A 219 -2.00 -0.53 -17.09
CA ARG A 219 -2.18 -1.98 -17.18
C ARG A 219 -2.02 -2.61 -15.79
N LEU A 220 -3.02 -3.37 -15.35
CA LEU A 220 -3.05 -3.91 -13.98
C LEU A 220 -1.94 -4.95 -13.73
N ALA A 221 -1.51 -5.68 -14.75
CA ALA A 221 -0.38 -6.61 -14.65
C ALA A 221 0.98 -5.93 -14.35
N GLU A 222 1.12 -4.65 -14.69
CA GLU A 222 2.31 -3.82 -14.43
C GLU A 222 2.14 -2.95 -13.18
N ASN A 223 0.90 -2.76 -12.72
CA ASN A 223 0.53 -1.88 -11.61
C ASN A 223 -0.29 -2.63 -10.54
N PRO A 224 0.22 -3.75 -9.98
CA PRO A 224 -0.53 -4.60 -9.04
C PRO A 224 -0.95 -3.89 -7.74
N GLY A 225 -0.31 -2.78 -7.36
CA GLY A 225 -0.69 -1.94 -6.23
C GLY A 225 -2.10 -1.34 -6.36
N ILE A 226 -2.59 -1.14 -7.60
CA ILE A 226 -3.99 -0.75 -7.85
C ILE A 226 -4.97 -1.78 -7.27
N LEU A 227 -4.64 -3.07 -7.36
CA LEU A 227 -5.50 -4.12 -6.82
C LEU A 227 -5.51 -4.09 -5.28
N ASP A 228 -4.40 -3.72 -4.65
CA ASP A 228 -4.35 -3.54 -3.19
C ASP A 228 -5.33 -2.45 -2.72
N ILE A 229 -5.38 -1.30 -3.39
CA ILE A 229 -6.34 -0.21 -3.08
C ILE A 229 -7.77 -0.77 -2.98
N VAL A 230 -8.16 -1.55 -3.99
CA VAL A 230 -9.50 -2.12 -4.08
C VAL A 230 -9.71 -3.20 -3.02
N ILE A 231 -8.73 -4.06 -2.78
CA ILE A 231 -8.80 -5.07 -1.71
C ILE A 231 -8.96 -4.38 -0.35
N TRP A 232 -8.18 -3.34 -0.08
CA TRP A 232 -8.23 -2.59 1.17
C TRP A 232 -9.61 -1.96 1.38
N ARG A 233 -10.17 -1.27 0.38
CA ARG A 233 -11.55 -0.73 0.45
C ARG A 233 -12.61 -1.83 0.61
N HIS A 234 -12.40 -2.98 -0.02
CA HIS A 234 -13.33 -4.10 0.07
C HIS A 234 -13.30 -4.81 1.43
N CYS A 235 -12.13 -4.89 2.06
CA CYS A 235 -11.89 -5.65 3.27
C CYS A 235 -11.77 -4.80 4.54
N GLY A 236 -11.53 -3.50 4.41
CA GLY A 236 -11.30 -2.54 5.49
C GLY A 236 -12.58 -2.16 6.23
N GLU A 237 -12.42 -1.53 7.38
CA GLU A 237 -13.52 -1.17 8.29
C GLU A 237 -13.81 0.34 8.33
N ASP A 238 -12.97 1.16 7.71
CA ASP A 238 -13.06 2.61 7.78
C ASP A 238 -13.98 3.19 6.70
N GLU A 239 -15.25 3.42 7.07
CA GLU A 239 -16.28 3.97 6.18
C GLU A 239 -15.96 5.40 5.72
N GLU A 240 -15.29 6.21 6.55
CA GLU A 240 -14.88 7.58 6.20
C GLU A 240 -13.87 7.56 5.05
N LEU A 241 -13.05 6.52 4.98
CA LEU A 241 -12.13 6.25 3.89
C LEU A 241 -12.75 5.41 2.76
N GLY A 242 -14.08 5.22 2.75
CA GLY A 242 -14.79 4.49 1.70
C GLY A 242 -14.64 2.97 1.77
N CYS A 243 -14.24 2.41 2.91
CA CYS A 243 -14.23 0.96 3.09
C CYS A 243 -15.64 0.41 3.34
N ARG A 244 -15.89 -0.83 2.91
CA ARG A 244 -17.22 -1.48 3.01
C ARG A 244 -17.27 -2.71 3.92
N ASN A 245 -16.12 -3.15 4.42
CA ASN A 245 -16.01 -4.30 5.34
C ASN A 245 -16.70 -5.59 4.81
N ILE A 246 -16.67 -5.81 3.50
CA ILE A 246 -17.37 -6.93 2.84
C ILE A 246 -16.63 -8.24 3.09
N CYS A 247 -15.31 -8.27 2.84
CA CYS A 247 -14.45 -9.39 3.18
C CYS A 247 -13.63 -9.09 4.46
N GLY A 248 -14.32 -8.50 5.43
CA GLY A 248 -13.83 -8.19 6.78
C GLY A 248 -13.51 -9.42 7.63
N ASN A 249 -13.27 -9.23 8.93
CA ASN A 249 -13.09 -10.37 9.83
C ASN A 249 -14.29 -11.34 9.76
N ARG A 250 -15.52 -10.78 9.81
CA ARG A 250 -16.77 -11.50 9.54
C ARG A 250 -17.27 -11.15 8.12
N PRO A 251 -17.14 -12.04 7.13
CA PRO A 251 -17.43 -11.70 5.74
C PRO A 251 -18.95 -11.66 5.46
N LYS A 252 -19.36 -10.70 4.63
CA LYS A 252 -20.73 -10.55 4.12
C LYS A 252 -20.86 -11.19 2.73
N CYS A 253 -20.69 -12.51 2.65
CA CYS A 253 -20.54 -13.22 1.38
C CYS A 253 -21.71 -13.01 0.39
N ASN A 254 -22.93 -12.86 0.88
CA ASN A 254 -24.11 -12.67 0.02
C ASN A 254 -24.12 -11.31 -0.68
N GLU A 255 -23.52 -10.28 -0.05
CA GLU A 255 -23.34 -8.93 -0.56
C GLU A 255 -22.04 -8.77 -1.38
N CYS A 256 -21.16 -9.78 -1.36
CA CYS A 256 -19.85 -9.69 -1.99
C CYS A 256 -19.94 -9.80 -3.51
N VAL A 257 -19.55 -8.73 -4.21
CA VAL A 257 -19.49 -8.71 -5.69
C VAL A 257 -18.47 -9.68 -6.29
N PHE A 258 -17.48 -10.10 -5.49
CA PHE A 258 -16.46 -11.08 -5.88
C PHE A 258 -16.85 -12.54 -5.55
N LYS A 259 -18.04 -12.80 -4.98
CA LYS A 259 -18.42 -14.12 -4.46
C LYS A 259 -18.32 -15.24 -5.50
N GLU A 260 -18.67 -14.95 -6.76
CA GLU A 260 -18.58 -15.93 -7.85
C GLU A 260 -17.14 -16.28 -8.27
N ALA A 261 -16.16 -15.47 -7.88
CA ALA A 261 -14.75 -15.70 -8.06
C ALA A 261 -14.03 -16.08 -6.75
N CYS A 262 -14.77 -16.45 -5.69
CA CYS A 262 -14.23 -16.71 -4.36
C CYS A 262 -14.30 -18.19 -3.99
N LEU A 263 -13.14 -18.82 -3.72
CA LEU A 263 -13.09 -20.22 -3.28
C LEU A 263 -13.85 -20.44 -1.96
N TRP A 264 -13.70 -19.55 -0.98
CA TRP A 264 -14.37 -19.64 0.33
C TRP A 264 -15.89 -19.68 0.18
N TYR A 265 -16.46 -18.84 -0.68
CA TYR A 265 -17.90 -18.81 -0.92
C TYR A 265 -18.39 -20.08 -1.63
N LYS A 266 -17.60 -20.64 -2.55
CA LYS A 266 -17.99 -21.84 -3.29
C LYS A 266 -17.88 -23.14 -2.48
N LEU A 267 -17.14 -23.13 -1.38
CA LEU A 267 -16.95 -24.29 -0.50
C LEU A 267 -17.85 -24.28 0.74
N GLY A 268 -18.42 -23.12 1.09
CA GLY A 268 -19.38 -22.98 2.19
C GLY A 268 -20.81 -23.09 1.71
#